data_AF-A0A9W7KRF1-F1
#
_entry.id   AF-A0A9W7KRF1-F1
#
_cell.length_a   1.000
_cell.length_b   1.000
_cell.length_c   1.000
_cell.angle_alpha   90.00
_cell.angle_beta   90.00
_cell.angle_gamma   90.00
#
_symmetry.space_group_name_H-M   'P 1'
#
loop_
_entity.id
_entity.type
_entity.pdbx_description
1 polymer ?
#
loop_
_entity_poly.entity_id
_entity_poly.type
_entity_poly.pdbx_seq_one_letter_code
_entity_poly.pdbx_strand_id
1 'polypeptide(L)'
;MLPEDIAYPPREKVVRVMYDMGRGKAMFVIEKGIDEGKTFYRDFKEENEYLIKNSPKQTCQRSWLGTPMPPIELPKMIDIGETEISGQECTHWVRDEGTERVHMWFAKEDGTP
;
A
#
# COMPACT_ATOMS: atom_id res chain seq x y z
N MET A 1 -16.10 21.98 4.72
CA MET A 1 -15.11 22.55 3.78
C MET A 1 -13.79 21.87 4.07
N LEU A 2 -13.06 21.43 3.04
CA LEU A 2 -11.68 20.99 3.22
C LEU A 2 -10.81 22.23 3.53
N PRO A 3 -9.79 22.13 4.40
CA PRO A 3 -8.85 23.22 4.62
C PRO A 3 -8.21 23.66 3.31
N GLU A 4 -8.10 24.98 3.07
CA GLU A 4 -7.57 25.56 1.81
C GLU A 4 -6.09 25.21 1.56
N ASP A 5 -5.39 24.72 2.59
CA ASP A 5 -3.96 24.42 2.56
C ASP A 5 -3.65 23.00 2.04
N ILE A 6 -4.67 22.19 1.74
CA ILE A 6 -4.50 20.84 1.21
C ILE A 6 -4.70 20.89 -0.30
N ALA A 7 -3.61 20.84 -1.07
CA ALA A 7 -3.68 20.56 -2.50
C ALA A 7 -4.45 19.23 -2.68
N TYR A 8 -5.68 19.31 -3.16
CA TYR A 8 -6.53 18.14 -3.39
C TYR A 8 -6.28 17.60 -4.81
N PRO A 9 -6.05 16.29 -4.97
CA PRO A 9 -5.88 15.28 -3.91
C PRO A 9 -4.51 15.40 -3.23
N PRO A 10 -4.39 15.00 -1.94
CA PRO A 10 -3.12 14.95 -1.23
C PRO A 10 -2.08 14.19 -2.05
N ARG A 11 -0.89 14.77 -2.18
CA ARG A 11 0.21 14.19 -2.97
C ARG A 11 0.76 12.89 -2.39
N GLU A 12 0.47 12.61 -1.12
CA GLU A 12 1.02 11.49 -0.38
C GLU A 12 -0.10 10.77 0.38
N LYS A 13 -0.05 9.44 0.36
CA LYS A 13 -0.94 8.56 1.11
C LYS A 13 -0.09 7.54 1.85
N VAL A 14 -0.26 7.46 3.17
CA VAL A 14 0.44 6.47 4.00
C VAL A 14 -0.58 5.42 4.42
N VAL A 15 -0.28 4.16 4.12
CA VAL A 15 -1.15 3.03 4.42
C VAL A 15 -0.35 1.94 5.12
N ARG A 16 -0.78 1.57 6.31
CA ARG A 16 -0.26 0.38 6.98
C ARG A 16 -1.04 -0.84 6.50
N VAL A 17 -0.31 -1.80 5.91
CA VAL A 17 -0.89 -3.01 5.34
C VAL A 17 -0.54 -4.21 6.22
N MET A 18 -1.54 -4.98 6.60
CA MET A 18 -1.38 -6.32 7.17
C MET A 18 -1.98 -7.32 6.19
N TYR A 19 -1.21 -8.31 5.78
CA TYR A 19 -1.58 -9.25 4.74
C TYR A 19 -1.28 -10.67 5.19
N ASP A 20 -2.27 -11.55 5.11
CA ASP A 20 -2.17 -12.97 5.45
C ASP A 20 -2.79 -13.82 4.34
N MET A 21 -1.93 -14.33 3.45
CA MET A 21 -2.33 -15.16 2.31
C MET A 21 -2.93 -16.50 2.75
N GLY A 22 -2.37 -17.13 3.78
CA GLY A 22 -2.84 -18.43 4.26
C GLY A 22 -4.26 -18.36 4.82
N ARG A 23 -4.58 -17.25 5.49
CA ARG A 23 -5.93 -17.01 6.02
C ARG A 23 -6.87 -16.33 5.03
N GLY A 24 -6.37 -15.79 3.92
CA GLY A 24 -7.19 -15.09 2.94
C GLY A 24 -7.66 -13.72 3.44
N LYS A 25 -6.82 -13.00 4.19
CA LYS A 25 -7.21 -11.76 4.88
C LYS A 25 -6.23 -10.63 4.61
N ALA A 26 -6.75 -9.42 4.45
CA ALA A 26 -5.94 -8.21 4.39
C ALA A 26 -6.58 -7.08 5.18
N MET A 27 -5.76 -6.22 5.79
CA MET A 27 -6.21 -5.02 6.50
C MET A 27 -5.34 -3.84 6.10
N PHE A 28 -6.00 -2.72 5.77
CA PHE A 28 -5.39 -1.48 5.33
C PHE A 28 -5.83 -0.38 6.29
N VAL A 29 -4.89 0.19 7.04
CA VAL A 29 -5.13 1.33 7.92
C VAL A 29 -4.56 2.56 7.24
N ILE A 30 -5.40 3.54 6.94
CA ILE A 30 -4.97 4.77 6.26
C ILE A 30 -4.56 5.78 7.31
N GLU A 31 -3.25 5.98 7.41
CA GLU A 31 -2.62 6.85 8.43
C GLU A 31 -2.50 8.29 7.94
N LYS A 32 -2.49 8.54 6.62
CA LYS A 32 -2.44 9.88 6.01
C LYS A 32 -3.11 9.90 4.64
N GLY A 33 -3.87 10.96 4.33
CA GLY A 33 -4.48 11.21 3.00
C GLY A 33 -6.00 11.42 3.02
N ILE A 34 -6.67 11.38 1.86
CA ILE A 34 -8.13 11.63 1.71
C ILE A 34 -9.00 10.74 2.61
N ASP A 35 -8.49 9.56 2.94
CA ASP A 35 -9.19 8.54 3.69
C ASP A 35 -8.58 8.31 5.08
N GLU A 36 -7.83 9.29 5.60
CA GLU A 36 -7.20 9.20 6.92
C GLU A 36 -8.19 8.76 8.01
N GLY A 37 -7.73 7.83 8.85
CA GLY A 37 -8.53 7.25 9.93
C GLY A 37 -9.54 6.18 9.48
N LYS A 38 -9.61 5.85 8.19
CA LYS A 38 -10.38 4.70 7.69
C LYS A 38 -9.54 3.44 7.73
N THR A 39 -10.17 2.34 8.14
CA THR A 39 -9.61 0.99 8.06
C THR A 39 -10.46 0.15 7.12
N PHE A 40 -9.81 -0.49 6.15
CA PHE A 40 -10.44 -1.48 5.29
C PHE A 40 -9.99 -2.86 5.74
N TYR A 41 -10.92 -3.74 6.04
CA TYR A 41 -10.66 -5.15 6.31
C TYR A 41 -11.31 -6.01 5.23
N ARG A 42 -10.53 -6.88 4.61
CA ARG A 42 -10.96 -7.76 3.52
C ARG A 42 -10.83 -9.20 3.95
N ASP A 43 -11.94 -9.93 3.85
CA ASP A 43 -11.99 -11.38 3.97
C ASP A 43 -12.30 -11.97 2.60
N PHE A 44 -11.27 -12.47 1.93
CA PHE A 44 -11.38 -12.98 0.57
C PHE A 44 -12.03 -14.37 0.52
N LYS A 45 -12.06 -15.11 1.64
CA LYS A 45 -12.75 -16.41 1.69
C LYS A 45 -14.26 -16.23 1.77
N GLU A 46 -14.69 -15.22 2.52
CA GLU A 46 -16.10 -14.90 2.72
C GLU A 46 -16.62 -13.84 1.72
N GLU A 47 -15.77 -13.39 0.79
CA GLU A 47 -16.08 -12.33 -0.19
C GLU A 47 -16.67 -11.07 0.46
N ASN A 48 -16.12 -10.66 1.60
CA ASN A 48 -16.58 -9.48 2.34
C ASN A 48 -15.48 -8.43 2.48
N GLU A 49 -15.85 -7.18 2.26
CA GLU A 49 -15.05 -6.01 2.62
C GLU A 49 -15.77 -5.21 3.70
N TYR A 50 -15.00 -4.74 4.68
CA TYR A 50 -15.48 -3.95 5.81
C TYR A 50 -14.74 -2.61 5.85
N LEU A 51 -15.49 -1.52 5.77
CA LEU A 51 -15.00 -0.18 6.03
C LEU A 51 -15.33 0.21 7.47
N ILE A 52 -14.28 0.37 8.27
CA ILE A 52 -14.34 0.78 9.66
C ILE A 52 -13.87 2.23 9.76
N LYS A 53 -14.68 3.08 10.39
CA LYS A 53 -14.33 4.46 10.72
C LYS A 53 -14.42 4.61 12.23
N ASN A 54 -13.36 5.08 12.88
CA ASN A 54 -13.32 5.23 14.34
C ASN A 54 -13.66 6.65 14.82
N SER A 55 -13.67 7.64 13.93
CA SER A 55 -13.96 9.04 14.22
C SER A 55 -14.79 9.67 13.10
N PRO A 56 -15.75 10.59 13.39
CA PRO A 56 -16.18 11.04 14.73
C PRO A 56 -17.15 10.07 15.43
N LYS A 57 -17.68 9.08 14.72
CA LYS A 57 -18.52 8.01 15.28
C LYS A 57 -18.03 6.68 14.74
N GLN A 58 -17.98 5.67 15.62
CA GLN A 58 -17.63 4.33 15.18
C GLN A 58 -18.71 3.79 14.23
N THR A 59 -18.32 3.54 12.99
CA THR A 59 -19.19 2.95 11.96
C THR A 59 -18.47 1.79 11.29
N CYS A 60 -19.20 0.71 11.01
CA CYS A 60 -18.73 -0.42 10.23
C CYS A 60 -19.71 -0.64 9.08
N GLN A 61 -19.23 -0.59 7.85
CA GLN A 61 -20.00 -0.83 6.64
C GLN A 61 -19.47 -2.08 5.95
N ARG A 62 -20.37 -2.98 5.53
CA ARG A 62 -20.01 -4.19 4.78
C ARG A 62 -20.38 -4.03 3.30
N SER A 63 -19.47 -4.40 2.42
CA SER A 63 -19.68 -4.54 0.97
C SER A 63 -19.27 -5.95 0.53
N TRP A 64 -19.76 -6.35 -0.64
CA TRP A 64 -19.29 -7.57 -1.30
C TRP A 64 -17.91 -7.33 -1.93
N LEU A 65 -17.01 -8.28 -1.75
CA LEU A 65 -15.65 -8.28 -2.31
C LEU A 65 -15.60 -9.26 -3.48
N GLY A 66 -15.85 -8.75 -4.68
CA GLY A 66 -15.85 -9.56 -5.91
C GLY A 66 -14.48 -9.82 -6.51
N THR A 67 -13.41 -9.29 -5.91
CA THR A 67 -12.05 -9.46 -6.42
C THR A 67 -11.34 -10.54 -5.62
N PRO A 68 -10.70 -11.53 -6.28
CA PRO A 68 -9.92 -12.53 -5.57
C PRO A 68 -8.74 -11.88 -4.84
N MET A 69 -8.19 -12.60 -3.86
CA MET A 69 -6.99 -12.12 -3.17
C MET A 69 -5.83 -12.02 -4.17
N PRO A 70 -5.23 -10.84 -4.35
CA PRO A 70 -4.10 -10.71 -5.25
C PRO A 70 -2.92 -11.48 -4.65
N PRO A 71 -2.19 -12.29 -5.44
CA PRO A 71 -0.96 -12.91 -4.95
C PRO A 71 0.06 -11.82 -4.61
N ILE A 72 0.92 -12.07 -3.61
CA ILE A 72 2.14 -11.28 -3.46
C ILE A 72 3.10 -11.75 -4.55
N GLU A 73 2.98 -11.13 -5.72
CA GLU A 73 3.99 -11.25 -6.76
C GLU A 73 4.95 -10.09 -6.60
N LEU A 74 6.23 -10.41 -6.39
CA LEU A 74 7.27 -9.42 -6.62
C LEU A 74 7.20 -9.08 -8.11
N PRO A 75 7.16 -7.78 -8.46
CA PRO A 75 7.15 -7.39 -9.85
C PRO A 75 8.34 -8.02 -10.59
N LYS A 76 8.19 -8.33 -11.88
CA LYS A 76 9.35 -8.66 -12.72
C LYS A 76 10.24 -7.44 -12.79
N MET A 77 11.26 -7.44 -11.95
CA MET A 77 12.14 -6.31 -11.79
C MET A 77 13.26 -6.38 -12.83
N ILE A 78 13.55 -5.23 -13.45
CA ILE A 78 14.75 -5.06 -14.25
C ILE A 78 15.82 -4.52 -13.32
N ASP A 79 16.95 -5.23 -13.25
CA ASP A 79 18.15 -4.73 -12.60
C ASP A 79 18.69 -3.55 -13.42
N ILE A 80 18.74 -2.38 -12.81
CA ILE A 80 19.23 -1.14 -13.44
C ILE A 80 20.71 -0.92 -13.08
N GLY A 81 21.24 -1.73 -12.16
CA GLY A 81 22.60 -1.66 -11.65
C GLY A 81 22.66 -1.00 -10.27
N GLU A 82 23.83 -0.47 -9.96
CA GLU A 82 24.16 0.01 -8.63
C GLU A 82 23.97 1.53 -8.56
N THR A 83 23.45 1.99 -7.44
CA THR A 83 23.26 3.41 -7.17
C THR A 83 23.56 3.72 -5.72
N GLU A 84 23.94 4.96 -5.44
CA GLU A 84 24.20 5.43 -4.09
C GLU A 84 22.99 6.23 -3.60
N ILE A 85 22.41 5.81 -2.48
CA ILE A 85 21.36 6.56 -1.78
C ILE A 85 21.86 6.90 -0.38
N SER A 86 21.97 8.20 -0.09
CA SER A 86 22.35 8.70 1.24
C SER A 86 23.69 8.14 1.76
N GLY A 87 24.65 7.86 0.86
CA GLY A 87 25.95 7.28 1.20
C GLY A 87 25.96 5.76 1.34
N GLN A 88 24.85 5.07 1.06
CA GLN A 88 24.75 3.62 1.07
C GLN A 88 24.65 3.09 -0.37
N GLU A 89 25.50 2.12 -0.73
CA GLU A 89 25.40 1.44 -2.01
C GLU A 89 24.17 0.52 -2.01
N CYS A 90 23.29 0.75 -2.99
CA CYS A 90 22.06 0.00 -3.16
C CYS A 90 21.99 -0.62 -4.55
N THR A 91 21.47 -1.84 -4.63
CA THR A 91 21.03 -2.42 -5.90
C THR A 91 19.70 -1.77 -6.28
N HIS A 92 19.64 -1.17 -7.48
CA HIS A 92 18.48 -0.45 -7.97
C HIS A 92 17.68 -1.32 -8.95
N TRP A 93 16.41 -1.50 -8.62
CA TRP A 93 15.46 -2.22 -9.43
C TRP A 93 14.34 -1.29 -9.90
N VAL A 94 13.93 -1.45 -11.16
CA VAL A 94 12.81 -0.69 -11.72
C VAL A 94 11.79 -1.63 -12.36
N ARG A 95 10.52 -1.29 -12.16
CA ARG A 95 9.40 -1.71 -12.99
C ARG A 95 8.77 -0.48 -13.63
N ASP A 96 8.53 -0.55 -14.92
CA ASP A 96 7.82 0.48 -15.69
C ASP A 96 6.75 -0.23 -16.55
N GLU A 97 5.48 0.02 -16.24
CA GLU A 97 4.34 -0.50 -17.01
C GLU A 97 3.64 0.61 -17.82
N GLY A 98 4.35 1.71 -18.08
CA GLY A 98 3.89 2.85 -18.87
C GLY A 98 2.94 3.80 -18.14
N THR A 99 2.03 3.29 -17.30
CA THR A 99 1.15 4.13 -16.44
C THR A 99 1.62 4.20 -14.99
N GLU A 100 2.43 3.23 -14.55
CA GLU A 100 2.97 3.14 -13.22
C GLU A 100 4.45 2.77 -13.31
N ARG A 101 5.28 3.46 -12.51
CA ARG A 101 6.71 3.19 -12.42
C ARG A 101 7.10 3.08 -10.95
N VAL A 102 7.67 1.93 -10.61
CA VAL A 102 8.10 1.59 -9.25
C VAL A 102 9.62 1.46 -9.24
N HIS A 103 10.26 2.16 -8.32
CA HIS A 103 11.69 2.04 -8.05
C HIS A 103 11.87 1.39 -6.68
N MET A 104 12.76 0.40 -6.61
CA MET A 104 13.09 -0.29 -5.38
C MET A 104 14.60 -0.29 -5.22
N TRP A 105 15.07 0.08 -4.03
CA TRP A 105 16.47 0.06 -3.68
C TRP A 105 16.66 -0.91 -2.54
N PHE A 106 17.73 -1.69 -2.60
CA PHE A 106 18.09 -2.60 -1.52
C PHE A 106 19.56 -2.39 -1.20
N ALA A 107 19.87 -2.15 0.06
CA ALA A 107 21.23 -2.04 0.56
C ALA A 107 22.04 -3.27 0.16
N LYS A 108 23.25 -3.06 -0.40
CA LYS A 108 24.13 -4.18 -0.74
C LYS A 108 24.65 -4.96 0.46
N GLU A 109 24.75 -4.28 1.59
CA GLU A 109 25.35 -4.85 2.81
C GLU A 109 24.50 -5.97 3.39
N ASP A 110 23.19 -5.78 3.48
CA ASP A 110 22.26 -6.68 4.18
C ASP A 110 20.94 -6.94 3.43
N GLY A 111 20.73 -6.31 2.28
CA GLY A 111 19.52 -6.46 1.48
C GLY A 111 18.30 -5.75 2.07
N THR A 112 18.47 -4.82 3.03
CA THR A 112 17.33 -4.05 3.54
C THR A 112 16.84 -3.05 2.49
N PRO A 113 15.51 -2.90 2.32
CA PRO A 113 14.93 -1.91 1.42
C PRO A 113 15.07 -0.46 1.92
#